data_AF-A0A353WHL3-F1
#
_entry.id   AF-A0A353WHL3-F1
#
_cell.length_a   1.000
_cell.length_b   1.000
_cell.length_c   1.000
_cell.angle_alpha   90.00
_cell.angle_beta   90.00
_cell.angle_gamma   90.00
#
_symmetry.space_group_name_H-M   'P 1'
#
loop_
_entity.id
_entity.type
_entity.pdbx_description
1 polymer ?
#
loop_
_entity_poly.entity_id
_entity_poly.type
_entity_poly.pdbx_seq_one_letter_code
_entity_poly.pdbx_strand_id
1 'polypeptide(L)'
;HESSYKQTSPTPRYNAKDLAKERAKRSGAALVLGSATPDIATYYQSINTNRVMLLPERFGAKDMAKVSVIDMKQEYGRGNKGVFSRALRQALERNLKEKKQSILLINRRGFSTYTFCDSCGYTAECKKCSIPLILHKTNNRLRCHYCNYEQSIFTSCPKCGSDTVRYYGMGTQKVEEEFKREFPHATSARLDSDTMSKKNAHISVIKEFEQGKIDVLIGTQMIAKGLDIPNVTLVGVLMSDSLFNMP
;
A
#
# COMPACT_ATOMS: atom_id res chain seq x y z
N HIS A 1 12.57 -6.89 9.25
CA HIS A 1 11.54 -5.98 8.72
C HIS A 1 10.37 -6.75 8.11
N GLU A 2 10.61 -7.84 7.40
CA GLU A 2 9.54 -8.65 6.80
C GLU A 2 8.61 -9.30 7.86
N SER A 3 7.29 -9.15 7.68
CA SER A 3 6.28 -9.65 8.62
C SER A 3 6.11 -11.17 8.59
N SER A 4 6.48 -11.83 7.50
CA SER A 4 6.39 -13.29 7.36
C SER A 4 7.23 -14.06 8.40
N TYR A 5 8.23 -13.41 9.00
CA TYR A 5 9.01 -13.98 10.11
C TYR A 5 8.22 -14.09 11.43
N LYS A 6 7.04 -13.45 11.54
CA LYS A 6 6.16 -13.58 12.70
C LYS A 6 5.06 -14.58 12.41
N GLN A 7 5.06 -15.71 13.13
CA GLN A 7 3.95 -16.64 13.12
C GLN A 7 2.78 -16.06 13.94
N THR A 8 1.67 -15.76 13.27
CA THR A 8 0.44 -15.25 13.90
C THR A 8 -0.59 -16.36 14.14
N SER A 9 -0.61 -17.37 13.28
CA SER A 9 -1.46 -18.55 13.38
C SER A 9 -0.90 -19.70 12.53
N PRO A 10 -1.03 -20.97 12.95
CA PRO A 10 -1.51 -21.44 14.25
C PRO A 10 -0.42 -21.28 15.35
N THR A 11 -0.79 -21.58 16.59
CA THR A 11 0.17 -21.72 17.71
C THR A 11 1.20 -22.80 17.39
N PRO A 12 2.49 -22.62 17.73
CA PRO A 12 3.08 -21.53 18.52
C PRO A 12 3.32 -20.22 17.74
N ARG A 13 3.06 -19.09 18.40
CA ARG A 13 3.24 -17.74 17.82
C ARG A 13 4.64 -17.17 18.10
N TYR A 14 5.65 -17.67 17.39
CA TYR A 14 7.03 -17.21 17.55
C TYR A 14 7.42 -16.14 16.53
N ASN A 15 8.56 -15.50 16.75
CA ASN A 15 9.22 -14.64 15.78
C ASN A 15 10.55 -15.29 15.40
N ALA A 16 10.72 -15.65 14.12
CA ALA A 16 11.89 -16.34 13.62
C ALA A 16 13.18 -15.52 13.85
N LYS A 17 13.10 -14.18 13.83
CA LYS A 17 14.24 -13.30 14.15
C LYS A 17 14.73 -13.48 15.59
N ASP A 18 13.79 -13.60 16.53
CA ASP A 18 14.12 -13.75 17.95
C ASP A 18 14.66 -15.16 18.24
N LEU A 19 14.10 -16.18 17.59
CA LEU A 19 14.64 -17.55 17.62
C LEU A 19 16.06 -17.63 17.03
N ALA A 20 16.32 -16.93 15.92
CA ALA A 20 17.64 -16.88 15.31
C ALA A 20 18.68 -16.25 16.25
N LYS A 21 18.31 -15.17 16.96
CA LYS A 21 19.17 -14.54 17.99
C LYS A 21 19.50 -15.52 19.12
N GLU A 22 18.50 -16.22 19.64
CA GLU A 22 18.69 -17.19 20.73
C GLU A 22 19.53 -18.39 20.27
N ARG A 23 19.29 -18.91 19.07
CA ARG A 23 20.08 -20.00 18.49
C ARG A 23 21.55 -19.60 18.32
N ALA A 24 21.82 -18.43 17.76
CA ALA A 24 23.17 -17.91 17.58
C ALA A 24 23.92 -17.76 18.91
N LYS A 25 23.23 -17.30 19.96
CA LYS A 25 23.77 -17.21 21.31
C LYS A 25 24.15 -18.59 21.87
N ARG A 26 23.30 -19.60 21.71
CA ARG A 26 23.57 -20.97 22.20
C ARG A 26 24.67 -21.70 21.44
N SER A 27 24.81 -21.42 20.15
CA SER A 27 25.79 -22.09 19.30
C SER A 27 27.12 -21.33 19.18
N GLY A 28 27.24 -20.13 19.78
CA GLY A 28 28.39 -19.25 19.58
C GLY A 28 28.54 -18.75 18.13
N ALA A 29 27.48 -18.81 17.32
CA ALA A 29 27.53 -18.40 15.91
C ALA A 29 27.30 -16.90 15.76
N ALA A 30 27.83 -16.32 14.67
CA ALA A 30 27.48 -14.97 14.27
C ALA A 30 26.10 -14.95 13.57
N LEU A 31 25.27 -13.96 13.90
CA LEU A 31 23.99 -13.71 13.23
C LEU A 31 24.06 -12.39 12.46
N VAL A 32 23.83 -12.45 11.15
CA VAL A 32 23.73 -11.27 10.28
C VAL A 32 22.27 -11.06 9.89
N LEU A 33 21.73 -9.87 10.20
CA LEU A 33 20.38 -9.47 9.81
C LEU A 33 20.47 -8.46 8.66
N GLY A 34 20.36 -8.96 7.42
CA GLY A 34 20.37 -8.12 6.22
C GLY A 34 19.01 -7.46 5.97
N SER A 35 19.01 -6.15 5.72
CA SER A 35 17.78 -5.41 5.43
C SER A 35 18.06 -4.06 4.79
N ALA A 36 17.36 -3.74 3.69
CA ALA A 36 17.36 -2.40 3.11
C ALA A 36 16.51 -1.41 3.93
N THR A 37 15.47 -1.90 4.61
CA THR A 37 14.53 -1.10 5.44
C THR A 37 14.34 -1.73 6.82
N PRO A 38 15.37 -1.75 7.68
CA PRO A 38 15.32 -2.46 8.97
C PRO A 38 14.15 -2.00 9.84
N ASP A 39 13.59 -2.92 10.65
CA ASP A 39 12.59 -2.52 11.64
C ASP A 39 13.21 -1.61 12.71
N ILE A 40 12.41 -0.66 13.19
CA ILE A 40 12.86 0.43 14.08
C ILE A 40 13.64 -0.14 15.28
N ALA A 41 13.11 -1.18 15.93
CA ALA A 41 13.76 -1.78 17.09
C ALA A 41 15.13 -2.39 16.75
N THR A 42 15.26 -3.07 15.62
CA THR A 42 16.54 -3.66 15.18
C THR A 42 17.55 -2.58 14.80
N TYR A 43 17.11 -1.54 14.07
CA TYR A 43 17.98 -0.44 13.69
C TYR A 43 18.47 0.36 14.89
N TYR A 44 17.56 0.68 15.82
CA TYR A 44 17.90 1.33 17.09
C TYR A 44 18.90 0.49 17.89
N GLN A 45 18.67 -0.82 18.01
CA GLN A 45 19.59 -1.71 18.71
C GLN A 45 20.96 -1.76 18.02
N SER A 46 21.03 -1.84 16.69
CA SER A 46 22.30 -1.96 15.96
C SER A 46 23.14 -0.69 16.06
N ILE A 47 22.53 0.50 16.03
CA ILE A 47 23.24 1.77 16.26
C ILE A 47 23.78 1.82 17.68
N ASN A 48 22.94 1.60 18.69
CA ASN A 48 23.34 1.74 20.11
C ASN A 48 24.36 0.70 20.55
N THR A 49 24.52 -0.40 19.82
CA THR A 49 25.53 -1.43 20.10
C THR A 49 26.73 -1.39 19.16
N ASN A 50 26.78 -0.40 18.25
CA ASN A 50 27.78 -0.29 17.19
C ASN A 50 27.93 -1.57 16.34
N ARG A 51 26.81 -2.28 16.11
CA ARG A 51 26.71 -3.52 15.32
C ARG A 51 25.94 -3.29 14.02
N VAL A 52 26.19 -2.15 13.37
CA VAL A 52 25.60 -1.80 12.09
C VAL A 52 26.68 -1.82 11.01
N MET A 53 26.42 -2.51 9.91
CA MET A 53 27.25 -2.51 8.72
C MET A 53 26.42 -1.92 7.59
N LEU A 54 26.86 -0.81 7.03
CA LEU A 54 26.17 -0.12 5.94
C LEU A 54 26.85 -0.42 4.61
N LEU A 55 26.04 -0.62 3.58
CA LEU A 55 26.47 -0.70 2.19
C LEU A 55 25.89 0.53 1.48
N PRO A 56 26.58 1.68 1.51
CA PRO A 56 26.03 2.96 1.03
C PRO A 56 25.94 3.04 -0.49
N GLU A 57 26.78 2.28 -1.20
CA GLU A 57 26.83 2.27 -2.65
C GLU A 57 25.83 1.28 -3.24
N ARG A 58 25.07 1.75 -4.25
CA ARG A 58 24.12 0.91 -4.98
C ARG A 58 24.87 0.02 -5.96
N PHE A 59 24.63 -1.29 -5.85
CA PHE A 59 25.12 -2.25 -6.83
C PHE A 59 24.63 -1.90 -8.25
N GLY A 60 25.56 -1.81 -9.21
CA GLY A 60 25.25 -1.62 -10.63
C GLY A 60 24.96 -0.19 -11.10
N ALA A 61 25.17 0.84 -10.26
CA ALA A 61 25.14 2.27 -10.64
C ALA A 61 23.91 2.75 -11.45
N LYS A 62 22.75 2.08 -11.34
CA LYS A 62 21.52 2.54 -11.99
C LYS A 62 20.94 3.74 -11.26
N ASP A 63 20.56 4.75 -12.03
CA ASP A 63 19.83 5.91 -11.53
C ASP A 63 18.57 5.51 -10.76
N MET A 64 18.24 6.28 -9.72
CA MET A 64 16.96 6.12 -9.05
C MET A 64 15.81 6.54 -9.97
N ALA A 65 14.67 5.85 -9.85
CA ALA A 65 13.46 6.24 -10.52
C ALA A 65 13.06 7.67 -10.08
N LYS A 66 12.67 8.51 -11.05
CA LYS A 66 12.16 9.85 -10.77
C LYS A 66 10.85 9.73 -9.99
N VAL A 67 10.78 10.34 -8.82
CA VAL A 67 9.57 10.34 -7.97
C VAL A 67 8.81 11.64 -8.19
N SER A 68 7.49 11.54 -8.35
CA SER A 68 6.58 12.70 -8.44
C SER A 68 5.45 12.52 -7.44
N VAL A 69 5.23 13.53 -6.60
CA VAL A 69 4.13 13.57 -5.64
C VAL A 69 3.03 14.45 -6.22
N ILE A 70 1.82 13.93 -6.36
CA ILE A 70 0.69 14.63 -6.95
C ILE A 70 -0.36 14.91 -5.89
N ASP A 71 -0.71 16.19 -5.72
CA ASP A 71 -1.78 16.62 -4.84
C ASP A 71 -3.14 16.40 -5.52
N MET A 72 -3.89 15.41 -5.03
CA MET A 72 -5.20 15.08 -5.58
C MET A 72 -6.27 16.14 -5.28
N LYS A 73 -6.06 17.03 -4.31
CA LYS A 73 -6.98 18.17 -4.06
C LYS A 73 -6.93 19.17 -5.20
N GLN A 74 -5.74 19.43 -5.74
CA GLN A 74 -5.57 20.31 -6.90
C GLN A 74 -6.17 19.69 -8.16
N GLU A 75 -6.01 18.36 -8.32
CA GLU A 75 -6.67 17.62 -9.40
C GLU A 75 -8.19 17.76 -9.31
N TYR A 76 -8.76 17.61 -8.11
CA TYR A 76 -10.18 17.80 -7.86
C TYR A 76 -10.65 19.22 -8.19
N GLY A 77 -9.93 20.25 -7.71
CA GLY A 77 -10.24 21.65 -8.01
C GLY A 77 -10.20 21.99 -9.50
N ARG A 78 -9.41 21.24 -10.28
CA ARG A 78 -9.36 21.32 -11.75
C ARG A 78 -10.37 20.41 -12.44
N GLY A 79 -11.33 19.81 -11.73
CA GLY A 79 -12.39 18.97 -12.28
C GLY A 79 -12.06 17.48 -12.41
N ASN A 80 -10.87 17.02 -11.99
CA ASN A 80 -10.57 15.59 -11.98
C ASN A 80 -11.14 14.91 -10.73
N LYS A 81 -12.25 14.20 -10.89
CA LYS A 81 -12.93 13.46 -9.80
C LYS A 81 -12.56 11.97 -9.74
N GLY A 82 -11.63 11.53 -10.59
CA GLY A 82 -11.21 10.14 -10.73
C GLY A 82 -10.11 9.74 -9.76
N VAL A 83 -9.78 8.44 -9.77
CA VAL A 83 -8.79 7.85 -8.85
C VAL A 83 -7.35 8.06 -9.33
N PHE A 84 -7.17 8.22 -10.64
CA PHE A 84 -5.88 8.51 -11.26
C PHE A 84 -5.74 10.01 -11.49
N SER A 85 -4.60 10.57 -11.11
CA SER A 85 -4.21 11.91 -11.55
C SER A 85 -3.99 11.93 -13.07
N ARG A 86 -4.12 13.11 -13.68
CA ARG A 86 -3.80 13.29 -15.11
C ARG A 86 -2.39 12.81 -15.46
N ALA A 87 -1.42 13.12 -14.59
CA ALA A 87 -0.03 12.70 -14.76
C ALA A 87 0.10 11.17 -14.78
N LEU A 88 -0.57 10.48 -13.86
CA LEU A 88 -0.57 9.02 -13.81
C LEU A 88 -1.26 8.41 -15.03
N ARG A 89 -2.40 8.97 -15.47
CA ARG A 89 -3.08 8.51 -16.70
C ARG A 89 -2.20 8.62 -17.92
N GLN A 90 -1.55 9.77 -18.11
CA GLN A 90 -0.64 9.98 -19.25
C GLN A 90 0.55 9.00 -19.21
N ALA A 91 1.09 8.72 -18.03
CA ALA A 91 2.16 7.76 -17.86
C ALA A 91 1.70 6.32 -18.15
N LEU A 92 0.52 5.93 -17.67
CA LEU A 92 -0.09 4.63 -17.97
C LEU A 92 -0.33 4.48 -19.48
N GLU A 93 -0.95 5.47 -20.12
CA GLU A 93 -1.22 5.46 -21.55
C GLU A 93 0.07 5.32 -22.38
N ARG A 94 1.13 6.04 -21.98
CA ARG A 94 2.44 5.92 -22.62
C ARG A 94 3.01 4.51 -22.48
N ASN A 95 2.99 3.94 -21.27
CA ASN A 95 3.47 2.59 -21.04
C ASN A 95 2.71 1.56 -21.88
N LEU A 96 1.38 1.66 -21.93
CA LEU A 96 0.54 0.80 -22.74
C LEU A 96 0.89 0.90 -24.24
N LYS A 97 1.07 2.12 -24.77
CA LYS A 97 1.49 2.34 -26.17
C LYS A 97 2.87 1.75 -26.48
N GLU A 98 3.80 1.84 -25.53
CA GLU A 98 5.15 1.30 -25.65
C GLU A 98 5.25 -0.20 -25.31
N LYS A 99 4.12 -0.87 -25.02
CA LYS A 99 4.06 -2.28 -24.57
C LYS A 99 4.91 -2.55 -23.32
N LYS A 100 5.03 -1.53 -22.47
CA LYS A 100 5.68 -1.59 -21.16
C LYS A 100 4.64 -1.84 -20.08
N GLN A 101 5.09 -2.38 -18.96
CA GLN A 101 4.21 -2.77 -17.87
C GLN A 101 4.24 -1.76 -16.72
N SER A 102 3.15 -1.74 -15.96
CA SER A 102 2.98 -0.83 -14.83
C SER A 102 2.49 -1.56 -13.58
N ILE A 103 2.86 -1.05 -12.40
CA ILE A 103 2.35 -1.53 -11.12
C ILE A 103 1.56 -0.41 -10.45
N LEU A 104 0.35 -0.72 -9.98
CA LEU A 104 -0.45 0.17 -9.15
C LEU A 104 -0.50 -0.38 -7.73
N LEU A 105 0.15 0.32 -6.81
CA LEU A 105 0.24 -0.03 -5.40
C LEU A 105 -0.83 0.69 -4.58
N ILE A 106 -1.49 -0.05 -3.70
CA ILE A 106 -2.47 0.45 -2.74
C ILE A 106 -2.01 0.03 -1.34
N ASN A 107 -1.94 0.99 -0.43
CA ASN A 107 -1.23 0.84 0.85
C ASN A 107 -1.90 -0.07 1.88
N ARG A 108 -3.10 -0.62 1.65
CA ARG A 108 -3.69 -1.60 2.57
C ARG A 108 -4.69 -2.55 1.91
N ARG A 109 -4.81 -3.72 2.54
CA ARG A 109 -5.94 -4.64 2.44
C ARG A 109 -7.12 -4.14 3.28
N GLY A 110 -8.34 -4.29 2.77
CA GLY A 110 -9.57 -4.16 3.53
C GLY A 110 -10.35 -2.86 3.31
N PHE A 111 -11.67 -2.99 3.47
CA PHE A 111 -12.70 -1.97 3.27
C PHE A 111 -12.83 -0.96 4.41
N SER A 112 -11.86 -0.87 5.33
CA SER A 112 -11.91 0.07 6.46
C SER A 112 -11.99 1.49 5.91
N THR A 113 -13.23 1.96 5.82
CA THR A 113 -13.61 3.08 4.98
C THR A 113 -13.40 4.31 5.84
N TYR A 114 -12.29 5.03 5.64
CA TYR A 114 -12.13 6.30 6.34
C TYR A 114 -12.83 7.40 5.54
N THR A 115 -13.29 8.43 6.23
CA THR A 115 -13.94 9.57 5.60
C THR A 115 -12.87 10.56 5.17
N PHE A 116 -12.90 11.02 3.91
CA PHE A 116 -12.04 12.10 3.44
C PHE A 116 -12.80 13.02 2.48
N CYS A 117 -12.61 14.33 2.63
CA CYS A 117 -13.22 15.34 1.77
C CYS A 117 -12.27 15.70 0.63
N ASP A 118 -12.66 15.45 -0.62
CA ASP A 118 -11.85 15.82 -1.80
C ASP A 118 -11.53 17.33 -1.89
N SER A 119 -12.43 18.18 -1.39
CA SER A 119 -12.29 19.64 -1.48
C SER A 119 -11.23 20.20 -0.51
N CYS A 120 -11.23 19.78 0.76
CA CYS A 120 -10.32 20.36 1.77
C CYS A 120 -9.38 19.35 2.44
N GLY A 121 -9.58 18.05 2.22
CA GLY A 121 -8.86 16.95 2.86
C GLY A 121 -9.22 16.72 4.33
N TYR A 122 -10.40 17.15 4.77
CA TYR A 122 -10.89 16.83 6.11
C TYR A 122 -11.10 15.32 6.28
N THR A 123 -10.60 14.77 7.38
CA THR A 123 -10.82 13.39 7.83
C THR A 123 -11.65 13.39 9.10
N ALA A 124 -12.58 12.44 9.23
CA ALA A 124 -13.37 12.31 10.46
C ALA A 124 -12.53 11.70 11.60
N GLU A 125 -12.31 12.45 12.66
CA GLU A 125 -11.49 12.02 13.81
C GLU A 125 -12.33 11.78 15.07
N CYS A 126 -11.83 10.87 15.91
CA CYS A 126 -12.38 10.58 17.23
C CYS A 126 -12.10 11.73 18.19
N LYS A 127 -13.15 12.37 18.71
CA LYS A 127 -13.02 13.46 19.70
C LYS A 127 -12.32 13.06 21.01
N LYS A 128 -12.19 11.76 21.29
CA LYS A 128 -11.55 11.24 22.51
C LYS A 128 -10.10 10.79 22.31
N CYS A 129 -9.72 10.43 21.09
CA CYS A 129 -8.44 9.77 20.81
C CYS A 129 -7.63 10.47 19.71
N SER A 130 -8.22 11.46 19.03
CA SER A 130 -7.62 12.17 17.89
C SER A 130 -7.09 11.25 16.80
N ILE A 131 -7.76 10.11 16.61
CA ILE A 131 -7.48 9.15 15.54
C ILE A 131 -8.64 9.05 14.55
N PRO A 132 -8.39 8.70 13.29
CA PRO A 132 -9.44 8.57 12.29
C PRO A 132 -10.49 7.51 12.63
N LEU A 133 -11.74 7.83 12.30
CA LEU A 133 -12.89 6.94 12.48
C LEU A 133 -13.09 6.05 11.25
N ILE A 134 -13.52 4.82 11.49
CA ILE A 134 -13.78 3.83 10.45
C ILE A 134 -15.29 3.73 10.21
N LEU A 135 -15.71 3.73 8.95
CA LEU A 135 -17.10 3.48 8.57
C LEU A 135 -17.43 1.99 8.73
N HIS A 136 -18.50 1.74 9.46
CA HIS A 136 -19.19 0.47 9.54
C HIS A 136 -20.42 0.53 8.65
N LYS A 137 -20.30 0.00 7.42
CA LYS A 137 -21.35 0.07 6.38
C LYS A 137 -22.67 -0.57 6.79
N THR A 138 -22.65 -1.63 7.60
CA THR A 138 -23.86 -2.31 8.09
C THR A 138 -24.79 -1.37 8.85
N ASN A 139 -24.21 -0.41 9.59
CA ASN A 139 -24.98 0.48 10.45
C ASN A 139 -24.89 1.95 10.00
N ASN A 140 -24.18 2.24 8.90
CA ASN A 140 -23.87 3.59 8.43
C ASN A 140 -23.36 4.52 9.55
N ARG A 141 -22.39 4.03 10.34
CA ARG A 141 -21.77 4.81 11.43
C ARG A 141 -20.26 4.87 11.30
N LEU A 142 -19.68 5.96 11.76
CA LEU A 142 -18.24 6.13 11.94
C LEU A 142 -17.87 5.73 13.38
N ARG A 143 -16.97 4.77 13.54
CA ARG A 143 -16.58 4.21 14.85
C ARG A 143 -15.08 4.26 15.06
N CYS A 144 -14.68 4.62 16.27
CA CYS A 144 -13.33 4.50 16.78
C CYS A 144 -13.09 3.07 17.28
N HIS A 145 -12.06 2.39 16.78
CA HIS A 145 -11.73 1.03 17.22
C HIS A 145 -10.98 0.97 18.55
N TYR A 146 -10.49 2.11 19.05
CA TYR A 146 -9.75 2.17 20.31
C TYR A 146 -10.66 2.42 21.51
N CYS A 147 -11.61 3.36 21.39
CA CYS A 147 -12.49 3.74 22.51
C CYS A 147 -13.98 3.53 22.24
N ASN A 148 -14.36 2.96 21.10
CA ASN A 148 -15.76 2.75 20.68
C ASN A 148 -16.60 4.02 20.58
N TYR A 149 -15.99 5.21 20.50
CA TYR A 149 -16.72 6.43 20.14
C TYR A 149 -17.36 6.27 18.76
N GLU A 150 -18.64 6.61 18.65
CA GLU A 150 -19.40 6.56 17.40
C GLU A 150 -19.98 7.91 17.06
N GLN A 151 -20.07 8.19 15.76
CA GLN A 151 -20.88 9.28 15.22
C GLN A 151 -21.60 8.83 13.95
N SER A 152 -22.65 9.56 13.60
CA SER A 152 -23.36 9.36 12.34
C SER A 152 -22.48 9.77 11.16
N ILE A 153 -22.73 9.17 10.00
CA ILE A 153 -22.17 9.66 8.74
C ILE A 153 -22.69 11.06 8.43
N PHE A 154 -21.93 11.83 7.66
CA PHE A 154 -22.29 13.16 7.18
C PHE A 154 -22.15 13.23 5.66
N THR A 155 -23.11 13.88 5.00
CA THR A 155 -23.11 14.06 3.54
C THR A 155 -22.37 15.32 3.11
N SER A 156 -22.29 16.32 4.00
CA SER A 156 -21.54 17.56 3.79
C SER A 156 -20.36 17.63 4.73
N CYS A 157 -19.23 18.15 4.24
CA CYS A 157 -18.00 18.27 5.00
C CYS A 157 -18.20 19.26 6.16
N PRO A 158 -17.95 18.86 7.42
CA PRO A 158 -18.11 19.76 8.56
C PRO A 158 -17.06 20.90 8.57
N LYS A 159 -15.98 20.79 7.80
CA LYS A 159 -14.92 21.79 7.72
C LYS A 159 -15.15 22.83 6.61
N CYS A 160 -15.60 22.43 5.42
CA CYS A 160 -15.74 23.33 4.28
C CYS A 160 -17.16 23.38 3.66
N GLY A 161 -18.12 22.62 4.19
CA GLY A 161 -19.50 22.57 3.70
C GLY A 161 -19.70 21.80 2.39
N SER A 162 -18.62 21.36 1.72
CA SER A 162 -18.69 20.64 0.45
C SER A 162 -19.38 19.28 0.57
N ASP A 163 -20.17 18.90 -0.43
CA ASP A 163 -20.84 17.60 -0.60
C ASP A 163 -19.90 16.48 -1.09
N THR A 164 -18.60 16.78 -1.23
CA THR A 164 -17.61 15.87 -1.82
C THR A 164 -16.95 14.98 -0.76
N VAL A 165 -17.70 14.65 0.30
CA VAL A 165 -17.25 13.74 1.33
C VAL A 165 -17.34 12.33 0.79
N ARG A 166 -16.19 11.67 0.67
CA ARG A 166 -16.12 10.28 0.24
C ARG A 166 -15.73 9.39 1.41
N TYR A 167 -16.36 8.24 1.45
CA TYR A 167 -15.97 7.14 2.31
C TYR A 167 -15.00 6.27 1.51
N TYR A 168 -13.71 6.45 1.74
CA TYR A 168 -12.64 5.76 1.01
C TYR A 168 -12.47 4.34 1.52
N GLY A 169 -13.04 3.39 0.79
CA GLY A 169 -12.72 1.96 0.89
C GLY A 169 -12.37 1.46 -0.50
N MET A 170 -11.43 2.15 -1.13
CA MET A 170 -10.94 1.78 -2.45
C MET A 170 -10.03 0.57 -2.29
N GLY A 171 -10.64 -0.60 -2.23
CA GLY A 171 -9.92 -1.85 -2.42
C GLY A 171 -9.31 -1.89 -3.82
N THR A 172 -8.39 -2.82 -4.01
CA THR A 172 -7.83 -3.22 -5.31
C THR A 172 -8.91 -3.42 -6.38
N GLN A 173 -10.10 -3.89 -6.00
CA GLN A 173 -11.27 -4.04 -6.87
C GLN A 173 -11.69 -2.74 -7.54
N LYS A 174 -11.87 -1.66 -6.77
CA LYS A 174 -12.34 -0.39 -7.32
C LYS A 174 -11.29 0.25 -8.23
N VAL A 175 -10.00 0.11 -7.90
CA VAL A 175 -8.92 0.57 -8.80
C VAL A 175 -8.91 -0.23 -10.10
N GLU A 176 -9.16 -1.54 -10.04
CA GLU A 176 -9.29 -2.40 -11.23
C GLU A 176 -10.50 -1.99 -12.09
N GLU A 177 -11.66 -1.76 -11.50
CA GLU A 177 -12.86 -1.30 -12.21
C GLU A 177 -12.63 0.04 -12.91
N GLU A 178 -12.03 1.00 -12.21
CA GLU A 178 -11.67 2.31 -12.75
C GLU A 178 -10.63 2.21 -13.87
N PHE A 179 -9.62 1.35 -13.70
CA PHE A 179 -8.63 1.06 -14.72
C PHE A 179 -9.27 0.47 -15.98
N LYS A 180 -10.11 -0.57 -15.85
CA LYS A 180 -10.80 -1.19 -16.99
C LYS A 180 -11.73 -0.22 -17.71
N ARG A 181 -12.35 0.72 -16.99
CA ARG A 181 -13.18 1.75 -17.59
C ARG A 181 -12.37 2.76 -18.40
N GLU A 182 -11.21 3.19 -17.92
CA GLU A 182 -10.35 4.15 -18.62
C GLU A 182 -9.51 3.50 -19.73
N PHE A 183 -9.13 2.22 -19.57
CA PHE A 183 -8.25 1.48 -20.48
C PHE A 183 -8.86 0.11 -20.85
N PRO A 184 -9.99 0.06 -21.57
CA PRO A 184 -10.72 -1.18 -21.86
C PRO A 184 -9.93 -2.18 -22.73
N HIS A 185 -8.90 -1.73 -23.42
CA HIS A 185 -8.05 -2.55 -24.28
C HIS A 185 -6.84 -3.17 -23.55
N ALA A 186 -6.58 -2.75 -22.31
CA ALA A 186 -5.42 -3.19 -21.53
C ALA A 186 -5.79 -4.30 -20.55
N THR A 187 -4.87 -5.24 -20.34
CA THR A 187 -5.05 -6.34 -19.39
C THR A 187 -4.56 -5.94 -18.00
N SER A 188 -5.41 -6.09 -16.99
CA SER A 188 -5.05 -5.87 -15.59
C SER A 188 -5.28 -7.12 -14.75
N ALA A 189 -4.43 -7.35 -13.75
CA ALA A 189 -4.64 -8.41 -12.76
C ALA A 189 -4.50 -7.87 -11.33
N ARG A 190 -5.26 -8.47 -10.40
CA ARG A 190 -5.18 -8.15 -8.96
C ARG A 190 -4.36 -9.16 -8.19
N LEU A 191 -3.46 -8.65 -7.35
CA LEU A 191 -2.69 -9.45 -6.39
C LEU A 191 -2.93 -8.91 -4.96
N ASP A 192 -4.02 -9.39 -4.36
CA ASP A 192 -4.43 -9.15 -2.98
C ASP A 192 -4.69 -10.47 -2.25
N SER A 193 -5.02 -10.45 -0.95
CA SER A 193 -5.27 -11.69 -0.22
C SER A 193 -6.61 -12.35 -0.49
N ASP A 194 -7.57 -11.62 -1.05
CA ASP A 194 -8.93 -12.11 -1.25
C ASP A 194 -9.03 -12.95 -2.53
N THR A 195 -8.19 -12.69 -3.53
CA THR A 195 -8.02 -13.55 -4.71
C THR A 195 -7.17 -14.81 -4.44
N MET A 196 -6.70 -15.02 -3.21
CA MET A 196 -5.65 -16.00 -2.86
C MET A 196 -6.14 -17.23 -2.10
N SER A 197 -7.38 -17.65 -2.33
CA SER A 197 -7.95 -18.87 -1.73
C SER A 197 -7.36 -20.18 -2.29
N LYS A 198 -6.69 -20.15 -3.45
CA LYS A 198 -6.02 -21.32 -4.06
C LYS A 198 -4.51 -21.27 -3.86
N LYS A 199 -3.95 -22.37 -3.35
CA LYS A 199 -2.49 -22.59 -3.23
C LYS A 199 -1.84 -22.32 -4.60
N ASN A 200 -0.82 -21.46 -4.65
CA ASN A 200 -0.04 -21.07 -5.83
C ASN A 200 -0.67 -20.08 -6.84
N ALA A 201 -1.87 -19.53 -6.61
CA ALA A 201 -2.50 -18.59 -7.57
C ALA A 201 -1.70 -17.28 -7.79
N HIS A 202 -0.95 -16.82 -6.79
CA HIS A 202 -0.07 -15.65 -6.94
C HIS A 202 1.10 -15.93 -7.90
N ILE A 203 1.61 -17.18 -7.93
CA ILE A 203 2.75 -17.55 -8.75
C ILE A 203 2.37 -17.50 -10.24
N SER A 204 1.16 -17.95 -10.59
CA SER A 204 0.69 -17.89 -11.98
C SER A 204 0.50 -16.46 -12.47
N VAL A 205 -0.09 -15.59 -11.65
CA VAL A 205 -0.28 -14.16 -12.02
C VAL A 205 1.07 -13.46 -12.18
N ILE A 206 2.01 -13.68 -11.26
CA ILE A 206 3.37 -13.13 -11.38
C ILE A 206 4.04 -13.63 -12.66
N LYS A 207 3.94 -14.93 -12.96
CA LYS A 207 4.52 -15.52 -14.18
C LYS A 207 3.90 -14.95 -15.46
N GLU A 208 2.58 -14.75 -15.49
CA GLU A 208 1.90 -14.12 -16.63
C GLU A 208 2.32 -12.66 -16.80
N PHE A 209 2.52 -11.95 -15.69
CA PHE A 209 3.05 -10.59 -15.69
C PHE A 209 4.51 -10.58 -16.19
N GLU A 210 5.39 -11.46 -15.71
CA GLU A 210 6.75 -11.59 -16.23
C GLU A 210 6.81 -11.94 -17.73
N GLN A 211 5.80 -12.66 -18.24
CA GLN A 211 5.66 -13.00 -19.66
C GLN A 211 5.06 -11.88 -20.52
N GLY A 212 4.71 -10.73 -19.93
CA GLY A 212 4.10 -9.61 -20.66
C GLY A 212 2.64 -9.83 -21.06
N LYS A 213 1.95 -10.81 -20.46
CA LYS A 213 0.52 -11.08 -20.74
C LYS A 213 -0.43 -10.14 -19.98
N ILE A 214 0.08 -9.48 -18.95
CA ILE A 214 -0.67 -8.55 -18.10
C ILE A 214 0.03 -7.20 -18.22
N ASP A 215 -0.68 -6.15 -18.63
CA ASP A 215 -0.10 -4.82 -18.80
C ASP A 215 0.06 -4.11 -17.45
N VAL A 216 -0.92 -4.28 -16.56
CA VAL A 216 -0.95 -3.59 -15.26
C VAL A 216 -1.26 -4.54 -14.11
N LEU A 217 -0.36 -4.58 -13.12
CA LEU A 217 -0.55 -5.34 -11.90
C LEU A 217 -1.02 -4.41 -10.77
N ILE A 218 -2.19 -4.71 -10.20
CA ILE A 218 -2.84 -3.90 -9.16
C ILE A 218 -2.82 -4.66 -7.85
N GLY A 219 -2.33 -4.04 -6.77
CA GLY A 219 -2.39 -4.71 -5.48
C GLY A 219 -1.66 -4.00 -4.36
N THR A 220 -1.42 -4.78 -3.30
CA THR A 220 -0.87 -4.26 -2.05
C THR A 220 0.63 -4.53 -1.96
N GLN A 221 1.22 -4.23 -0.80
CA GLN A 221 2.64 -4.40 -0.48
C GLN A 221 3.26 -5.76 -0.88
N MET A 222 2.46 -6.81 -1.13
CA MET A 222 2.99 -8.08 -1.64
C MET A 222 3.58 -7.98 -3.04
N ILE A 223 3.05 -7.11 -3.92
CA ILE A 223 3.57 -6.97 -5.29
C ILE A 223 4.99 -6.40 -5.31
N ALA A 224 5.29 -5.48 -4.40
CA ALA A 224 6.58 -4.80 -4.38
C ALA A 224 7.75 -5.69 -3.87
N LYS A 225 7.47 -6.93 -3.45
CA LYS A 225 8.50 -7.81 -2.86
C LYS A 225 9.15 -8.68 -3.92
N GLY A 226 10.42 -8.41 -4.22
CA GLY A 226 11.27 -9.31 -4.97
C GLY A 226 10.92 -9.48 -6.45
N LEU A 227 10.04 -8.64 -7.01
CA LEU A 227 9.79 -8.57 -8.45
C LEU A 227 10.82 -7.64 -9.08
N ASP A 228 11.83 -8.22 -9.73
CA ASP A 228 12.71 -7.51 -10.65
C ASP A 228 12.28 -7.84 -12.09
N ILE A 229 11.31 -7.08 -12.59
CA ILE A 229 10.73 -7.28 -13.92
C ILE A 229 11.23 -6.14 -14.81
N PRO A 230 12.16 -6.39 -15.75
CA PRO A 230 12.78 -5.34 -16.55
C PRO A 230 11.80 -4.47 -17.35
N ASN A 231 10.64 -5.03 -17.71
CA ASN A 231 9.62 -4.34 -18.50
C ASN A 231 8.68 -3.45 -17.66
N VAL A 232 8.81 -3.48 -16.31
CA VAL A 232 8.09 -2.57 -15.42
C VAL A 232 8.83 -1.24 -15.36
N THR A 233 8.19 -0.20 -15.88
CA THR A 233 8.80 1.14 -15.99
C THR A 233 7.99 2.25 -15.31
N LEU A 234 6.82 1.90 -14.76
CA LEU A 234 5.96 2.81 -14.01
C LEU A 234 5.43 2.12 -12.76
N VAL A 235 5.52 2.83 -11.63
CA VAL A 235 4.86 2.45 -10.38
C VAL A 235 3.99 3.63 -9.92
N GLY A 236 2.68 3.41 -9.83
CA GLY A 236 1.74 4.37 -9.26
C GLY A 236 1.39 3.96 -7.83
N VAL A 237 1.72 4.79 -6.83
CA VAL A 237 1.28 4.60 -5.45
C VAL A 237 0.02 5.43 -5.22
N LEU A 238 -1.10 4.76 -5.02
CA LEU A 238 -2.40 5.40 -4.86
C LEU A 238 -2.72 5.60 -3.38
N MET A 239 -3.37 6.73 -3.08
CA MET A 239 -3.86 7.05 -1.73
C MET A 239 -2.78 6.94 -0.64
N SER A 240 -1.60 7.51 -0.90
CA SER A 240 -0.48 7.50 0.06
C SER A 240 -0.87 8.06 1.44
N ASP A 241 -1.76 9.06 1.46
CA ASP A 241 -2.24 9.71 2.69
C ASP A 241 -2.99 8.76 3.64
N SER A 242 -3.50 7.64 3.12
CA SER A 242 -4.16 6.63 3.95
C SER A 242 -3.24 6.04 5.02
N LEU A 243 -1.91 6.02 4.79
CA LEU A 243 -0.92 5.54 5.76
C LEU A 243 -0.81 6.46 6.99
N PHE A 244 -0.96 7.77 6.82
CA PHE A 244 -0.86 8.75 7.91
C PHE A 244 -2.16 8.84 8.73
N ASN A 245 -3.27 8.36 8.16
CA ASN A 245 -4.58 8.32 8.80
C ASN A 245 -4.92 6.92 9.33
N MET A 246 -3.93 6.07 9.54
CA MET A 246 -4.12 4.80 10.22
C MET A 246 -3.97 5.01 11.73
N PRO A 247 -4.87 4.46 12.55
CA PRO A 247 -4.71 4.47 13.98
C PRO A 247 -3.69 3.42 14.44
#